data_AF-A0A7S0HXA6-F1
#
_entry.id   AF-A0A7S0HXA6-F1
#
_cell.length_a   1.000
_cell.length_b   1.000
_cell.length_c   1.000
_cell.angle_alpha   90.00
_cell.angle_beta   90.00
_cell.angle_gamma   90.00
#
_symmetry.space_group_name_H-M   'P 1'
#
loop_
_entity.id
_entity.type
_entity.pdbx_description
1 polymer ?
#
loop_
_entity_poly.entity_id
_entity_poly.type
_entity_poly.pdbx_seq_one_letter_code
_entity_poly.pdbx_strand_id
1 'polypeptide(L)'
;DELGKLLWVSRAHGMIDTTPLMATLRELMADAEARGLTHLPVAEQLQKRCTVAGKWVQRANNALRRRTGLPLLDTLHLEASGIAVKLEQMEEVVQRIGAAQSWSA
;
A
#
# COMPACT_ATOMS: atom_id res chain seq x y z
N ASP A 1 1.41 23.64 -17.82
CA ASP A 1 0.11 24.24 -17.47
C ASP A 1 0.00 24.30 -15.95
N GLU A 2 -0.13 25.52 -15.39
CA GLU A 2 -0.14 25.73 -13.94
C GLU A 2 -1.45 25.22 -13.30
N LEU A 3 -2.55 25.26 -14.05
CA LEU A 3 -3.84 24.74 -13.57
C LEU A 3 -3.75 23.22 -13.35
N GLY A 4 -3.21 22.48 -14.32
CA GLY A 4 -2.99 21.04 -14.20
C GLY A 4 -2.12 20.64 -13.01
N LYS A 5 -1.09 21.44 -12.68
CA LYS A 5 -0.25 21.24 -11.50
C LYS A 5 -1.03 21.44 -10.20
N LEU A 6 -1.79 22.53 -10.09
CA LEU A 6 -2.59 22.83 -8.90
C LEU A 6 -3.65 21.75 -8.63
N LEU A 7 -4.33 21.28 -9.68
CA LEU A 7 -5.31 20.20 -9.59
C LEU A 7 -4.66 18.88 -9.12
N TRP A 8 -3.50 18.54 -9.66
CA TRP A 8 -2.77 17.35 -9.23
C TRP A 8 -2.35 17.45 -7.75
N VAL A 9 -1.80 18.59 -7.32
CA VAL A 9 -1.40 18.83 -5.92
C VAL A 9 -2.59 18.72 -4.97
N SER A 10 -3.74 19.29 -5.32
CA SER A 10 -4.96 19.19 -4.51
C SER A 10 -5.40 17.73 -4.35
N ARG A 11 -5.44 16.97 -5.44
CA ARG A 11 -5.74 15.53 -5.43
C ARG A 11 -4.73 14.75 -4.60
N ALA A 12 -3.44 15.07 -4.72
CA ALA A 12 -2.36 14.40 -4.00
C ALA A 12 -2.46 14.60 -2.48
N HIS A 13 -2.79 15.81 -2.02
CA HIS A 13 -3.05 16.06 -0.60
C HIS A 13 -4.27 15.28 -0.10
N GLY A 14 -5.37 15.25 -0.85
CA GLY A 14 -6.54 14.45 -0.47
C GLY A 14 -6.25 12.94 -0.35
N MET A 15 -5.25 12.43 -1.07
CA MET A 15 -4.80 11.03 -0.93
C MET A 15 -3.93 10.79 0.30
N ILE A 16 -3.27 11.81 0.86
CA ILE A 16 -2.47 11.68 2.08
C ILE A 16 -3.36 11.36 3.28
N ASP A 17 -4.49 12.03 3.40
CA ASP A 17 -5.40 11.91 4.55
C ASP A 17 -6.36 10.70 4.45
N THR A 18 -6.20 9.88 3.42
CA THR A 18 -7.06 8.71 3.16
C THR A 18 -6.24 7.42 3.03
N THR A 19 -6.93 6.28 2.98
CA THR A 19 -6.35 4.96 2.69
C THR A 19 -6.75 4.52 1.28
N PRO A 20 -6.09 5.04 0.22
CA PRO A 20 -6.46 4.75 -1.16
C PRO A 20 -6.13 3.30 -1.53
N LEU A 21 -6.75 2.83 -2.61
CA LEU A 21 -6.32 1.60 -3.28
C LEU A 21 -4.92 1.81 -3.88
N MET A 22 -4.08 0.77 -3.83
CA MET A 22 -2.74 0.82 -4.41
C MET A 22 -2.74 1.17 -5.90
N ALA A 23 -3.76 0.71 -6.65
CA ALA A 23 -3.93 1.07 -8.06
C ALA A 23 -4.09 2.59 -8.24
N THR A 24 -4.98 3.22 -7.46
CA THR A 24 -5.22 4.66 -7.50
C THR A 24 -3.95 5.46 -7.15
N LEU A 25 -3.17 4.99 -6.17
CA LEU A 25 -1.90 5.63 -5.81
C LEU A 25 -0.88 5.54 -6.95
N ARG A 26 -0.79 4.39 -7.64
CA ARG A 26 0.10 4.20 -8.79
C ARG A 26 -0.29 5.08 -9.97
N GLU A 27 -1.58 5.18 -10.28
CA GLU A 27 -2.08 6.08 -11.33
C GLU A 27 -1.72 7.54 -11.05
N LEU A 28 -1.88 7.98 -9.80
CA LEU A 28 -1.54 9.34 -9.40
C LEU A 28 -0.04 9.62 -9.51
N MET A 29 0.81 8.63 -9.20
CA MET A 29 2.27 8.75 -9.36
C MET A 29 2.69 8.76 -10.83
N ALA A 30 2.05 7.95 -11.69
CA ALA A 30 2.31 7.96 -13.13
C ALA A 30 1.91 9.32 -13.76
N ASP A 31 0.80 9.91 -13.32
CA ASP A 31 0.39 11.26 -13.72
C ASP A 31 1.40 12.32 -13.25
N ALA A 32 1.98 12.15 -12.05
CA ALA A 32 3.05 13.03 -11.56
C ALA A 32 4.31 12.96 -12.44
N GLU A 33 4.72 11.76 -12.84
CA GLU A 33 5.87 11.52 -13.71
C GLU A 33 5.65 12.12 -15.10
N ALA A 34 4.50 11.85 -15.72
CA ALA A 34 4.14 12.40 -17.03
C ALA A 34 4.12 13.93 -17.05
N ARG A 35 3.83 14.57 -15.90
CA ARG A 35 3.81 16.03 -15.74
C ARG A 35 5.11 16.62 -15.20
N GLY A 36 6.13 15.81 -14.90
CA GLY A 36 7.39 16.26 -14.30
C GLY A 36 7.26 16.80 -12.87
N LEU A 37 6.26 16.34 -12.11
CA LEU A 37 5.92 16.80 -10.76
C LEU A 37 6.51 15.93 -9.63
N THR A 38 7.30 14.92 -9.96
CA THR A 38 7.88 13.96 -9.00
C THR A 38 8.81 14.59 -7.95
N HIS A 39 9.34 15.78 -8.24
CA HIS A 39 10.18 16.57 -7.33
C HIS A 39 9.38 17.29 -6.23
N LEU A 40 8.05 17.31 -6.30
CA LEU A 40 7.24 17.97 -5.30
C LEU A 40 7.20 17.16 -3.99
N PRO A 41 7.20 17.81 -2.81
CA PRO A 41 7.19 17.10 -1.52
C PRO A 41 6.03 16.11 -1.35
N VAL A 42 4.85 16.49 -1.84
CA VAL A 42 3.66 15.63 -1.82
C VAL A 42 3.85 14.37 -2.66
N ALA A 43 4.57 14.46 -3.79
CA ALA A 43 4.90 13.32 -4.64
C ALA A 43 5.89 12.37 -3.93
N GLU A 44 6.90 12.91 -3.25
CA GLU A 44 7.85 12.10 -2.47
C GLU A 44 7.15 11.32 -1.35
N GLN A 45 6.18 11.96 -0.66
CA GLN A 45 5.41 11.31 0.40
C GLN A 45 4.56 10.16 -0.15
N LEU A 46 3.88 10.37 -1.28
CA LEU A 46 3.11 9.33 -1.95
C LEU A 46 4.01 8.20 -2.47
N GLN A 47 5.19 8.53 -3.01
CA GLN A 47 6.18 7.55 -3.46
C GLN A 47 6.70 6.69 -2.30
N LYS A 48 6.94 7.27 -1.13
CA LYS A 48 7.33 6.52 0.08
C LYS A 48 6.24 5.53 0.48
N ARG A 49 4.97 5.94 0.50
CA ARG A 49 3.83 5.04 0.79
C ARG A 49 3.73 3.91 -0.23
N CYS A 50 3.85 4.23 -1.51
CA CYS A 50 3.85 3.24 -2.60
C CYS A 50 5.00 2.22 -2.43
N THR A 51 6.18 2.68 -2.05
CA THR A 51 7.36 1.82 -1.83
C THR A 51 7.16 0.90 -0.63
N VAL A 52 6.67 1.42 0.50
CA VAL A 52 6.39 0.64 1.70
C VAL A 52 5.31 -0.42 1.41
N ALA A 53 4.22 -0.02 0.77
CA ALA A 53 3.14 -0.92 0.37
C ALA A 53 3.65 -2.02 -0.57
N GLY A 54 4.45 -1.67 -1.59
CA GLY A 54 5.03 -2.63 -2.53
C GLY A 54 5.93 -3.66 -1.85
N LYS A 55 6.80 -3.23 -0.92
CA LYS A 55 7.66 -4.14 -0.13
C LYS A 55 6.83 -5.09 0.73
N TRP A 56 5.77 -4.59 1.37
CA TRP A 56 4.89 -5.43 2.17
C TRP A 56 4.15 -6.46 1.29
N VAL A 57 3.62 -6.07 0.13
CA VAL A 57 2.99 -7.00 -0.83
C VAL A 57 3.94 -8.11 -1.23
N GLN A 58 5.20 -7.78 -1.52
CA GLN A 58 6.22 -8.79 -1.86
C GLN A 58 6.45 -9.78 -0.71
N ARG A 59 6.56 -9.29 0.53
CA ARG A 59 6.71 -10.14 1.72
C ARG A 59 5.49 -11.02 1.97
N ALA A 60 4.29 -10.45 1.88
CA ALA A 60 3.02 -11.17 2.02
C ALA A 60 2.91 -12.27 0.97
N ASN A 61 3.13 -11.97 -0.30
CA ASN A 61 3.11 -12.97 -1.38
C ASN A 61 4.13 -14.09 -1.16
N ASN A 62 5.33 -13.78 -0.66
CA ASN A 62 6.34 -14.80 -0.35
C ASN A 62 5.85 -15.73 0.78
N ALA A 63 5.35 -15.15 1.87
CA ALA A 63 4.78 -15.89 3.00
C ALA A 63 3.61 -16.80 2.55
N LEU A 64 2.68 -16.23 1.77
CA LEU A 64 1.52 -16.93 1.23
C LEU A 64 1.93 -18.08 0.29
N ARG A 65 2.95 -17.90 -0.57
CA ARG A 65 3.44 -18.98 -1.45
C ARG A 65 4.16 -20.09 -0.69
N ARG A 66 4.98 -19.73 0.30
CA ARG A 66 5.77 -20.70 1.08
C ARG A 66 4.97 -21.43 2.17
N ARG A 67 3.67 -21.12 2.31
CA ARG A 67 2.81 -21.64 3.38
C ARG A 67 3.46 -21.47 4.76
N THR A 68 4.08 -20.31 4.98
CA THR A 68 4.76 -20.01 6.25
C THR A 68 3.79 -20.08 7.41
N GLY A 69 4.29 -20.49 8.58
CA GLY A 69 3.49 -20.64 9.79
C GLY A 69 2.92 -19.32 10.32
N LEU A 70 1.95 -19.46 11.23
CA LEU A 70 1.17 -18.40 11.86
C LEU A 70 2.01 -17.20 12.38
N PRO A 71 3.18 -17.37 13.03
CA PRO A 71 3.94 -16.24 13.58
C PRO A 71 4.35 -15.17 12.53
N LEU A 72 4.69 -15.60 11.31
CA LEU A 72 5.05 -14.66 10.25
C LEU A 72 3.81 -13.92 9.72
N LEU A 73 2.67 -14.61 9.65
CA LEU A 73 1.41 -14.01 9.20
C LEU A 73 0.92 -12.97 10.22
N ASP A 74 0.99 -13.26 11.52
CA ASP A 74 0.66 -12.30 12.58
C ASP A 74 1.55 -11.05 12.52
N THR A 75 2.86 -11.25 12.27
CA THR A 75 3.79 -10.13 12.07
C THR A 75 3.37 -9.26 10.89
N LEU A 76 3.03 -9.87 9.75
CA LEU A 76 2.56 -9.15 8.57
C LEU A 76 1.24 -8.41 8.81
N HIS A 77 0.33 -8.98 9.60
CA HIS A 77 -0.93 -8.37 9.97
C HIS A 77 -0.73 -7.12 10.83
N LEU A 78 0.18 -7.18 11.81
CA LEU A 78 0.54 -6.02 12.64
C LEU A 78 1.15 -4.90 11.79
N GLU A 79 2.08 -5.24 10.89
CA GLU A 79 2.70 -4.27 9.97
C GLU A 79 1.69 -3.59 9.04
N ALA A 80 0.61 -4.28 8.65
CA ALA A 80 -0.39 -3.77 7.72
C ALA A 80 -1.06 -2.48 8.20
N SER A 81 -1.21 -2.31 9.52
CA SER A 81 -1.80 -1.11 10.14
C SER A 81 -1.04 0.19 9.81
N GLY A 82 0.28 0.11 9.56
CA GLY A 82 1.13 1.28 9.29
C GLY A 82 1.24 1.67 7.82
N ILE A 83 0.68 0.89 6.89
CA ILE A 83 0.91 1.09 5.45
C ILE A 83 0.02 2.20 4.88
N ALA A 84 -1.14 2.45 5.50
CA ALA A 84 -2.12 3.43 5.07
C ALA A 84 -2.51 3.28 3.57
N VAL A 85 -2.42 2.10 2.97
CA VAL A 85 -2.84 1.82 1.59
C VAL A 85 -3.64 0.52 1.61
N LYS A 86 -4.75 0.46 0.87
CA LYS A 86 -5.53 -0.76 0.72
C LYS A 86 -4.85 -1.70 -0.26
N LEU A 87 -4.58 -2.93 0.19
CA LEU A 87 -3.85 -3.97 -0.55
C LEU A 87 -4.63 -5.28 -0.52
N GLU A 88 -4.76 -5.93 -1.68
CA GLU A 88 -5.49 -7.19 -1.83
C GLU A 88 -4.92 -8.30 -0.94
N GLN A 89 -3.59 -8.37 -0.81
CA GLN A 89 -2.92 -9.40 -0.01
C GLN A 89 -3.23 -9.29 1.50
N MET A 90 -3.72 -8.15 1.99
CA MET A 90 -4.10 -8.00 3.41
C MET A 90 -5.24 -8.93 3.77
N GLU A 91 -6.25 -9.04 2.90
CA GLU A 91 -7.40 -9.89 3.15
C GLU A 91 -7.01 -11.37 3.16
N GLU A 92 -6.18 -11.81 2.21
CA GLU A 92 -5.72 -13.21 2.17
C GLU A 92 -4.89 -13.58 3.40
N VAL A 93 -4.01 -12.68 3.89
CA VAL A 93 -3.24 -12.89 5.12
C VAL A 93 -4.19 -13.06 6.32
N VAL A 94 -5.20 -12.21 6.46
CA VAL A 94 -6.19 -12.29 7.55
C VAL A 94 -6.97 -13.60 7.50
N GLN A 95 -7.41 -14.03 6.32
CA GLN A 95 -8.13 -15.29 6.15
C GLN A 95 -7.28 -16.50 6.58
N ARG A 96 -5.98 -16.52 6.24
CA ARG A 96 -5.10 -17.63 6.63
C ARG A 96 -4.79 -17.66 8.12
N ILE A 97 -4.68 -16.50 8.77
CA ILE A 97 -4.56 -16.42 10.23
C ILE A 97 -5.79 -17.06 10.89
N GLY A 98 -7.00 -16.67 10.46
CA GLY A 98 -8.25 -17.21 11.00
C GLY A 98 -8.38 -18.73 10.79
N ALA A 99 -8.02 -19.23 9.61
CA ALA A 99 -8.03 -20.67 9.32
C ALA A 99 -7.00 -21.47 10.15
N ALA A 100 -5.82 -20.91 10.40
CA ALA A 100 -4.80 -21.58 11.23
C ALA A 100 -5.18 -21.60 12.71
N GLN A 101 -5.81 -20.53 13.21
CA GLN A 101 -6.27 -20.44 14.59
C GLN A 101 -7.42 -21.42 14.88
N SER A 102 -8.32 -21.66 13.92
CA SER A 102 -9.44 -22.60 14.10
C SER A 102 -9.02 -24.08 14.18
N TRP A 103 -7.81 -24.43 13.73
CA TRP A 103 -7.25 -25.79 13.90
C TRP A 103 -6.57 -26.00 15.24
N SER A 104 -6.35 -24.92 16.00
CA SER A 104 -5.66 -24.92 17.29
C SER A 104 -6.63 -24.86 18.48
N ALA A 105 -7.93 -24.76 18.22
CA ALA A 105 -9.03 -24.67 19.20
C ALA A 105 -9.83 -25.99 19.24
#